data_AF-A0A1Y2BHA1-F1
#
_entry.id   AF-A0A1Y2BHA1-F1
#
_cell.length_a   1.000
_cell.length_b   1.000
_cell.length_c   1.000
_cell.angle_alpha   90.00
_cell.angle_beta   90.00
_cell.angle_gamma   90.00
#
_symmetry.space_group_name_H-M   'P 1'
#
loop_
_entity.id
_entity.type
_entity.pdbx_description
1 polymer ?
#
loop_
_entity_poly.entity_id
_entity_poly.type
_entity_poly.pdbx_seq_one_letter_code
_entity_poly.pdbx_strand_id
1 'polypeptide(L)'
;MAPNSESDDPSEYNAAFNETVNLDFGLTIFFTVLFIFLLASLIRTELKTKLTEAKRKPQNQIFSTFNILLLSMIIANCLNISFEYVYANNNDYNIAALSSSISFLFATIFQSLVILNTWNRGQSVIHATIPRSVPFVKLFLVSFGMLQVFQMVLYVLSALAIIFESLNAYLTKLNLVVNTISIILDVFMGIFDVFVTGVYFYYLYSTKGSGLDVKKLVILSRYGLVSIFCLECWTWFNYTMMSSAWIGEPVPPISVLAFRVSLHTCDLMPLVYLAVQMTMKSALLKCDVETRFEIEKARSVRRETGLQESCDMLPGSSLTCAIDTKSVSPDKLSLSRI
;
A
#
# COMPACT_ATOMS: atom_id res chain seq x y z
N MET A 1 -8.14 -11.24 42.16
CA MET A 1 -9.09 -10.10 42.04
C MET A 1 -9.71 -10.24 40.66
N ALA A 2 -10.85 -10.91 40.58
CA ALA A 2 -11.62 -10.95 39.33
C ALA A 2 -12.24 -9.56 39.16
N PRO A 3 -12.10 -8.90 38.00
CA PRO A 3 -12.83 -7.66 37.76
C PRO A 3 -14.32 -7.99 37.82
N ASN A 4 -15.08 -7.17 38.56
CA ASN A 4 -16.53 -7.21 38.54
C ASN A 4 -16.97 -7.08 37.08
N SER A 5 -17.43 -8.18 36.49
CA SER A 5 -18.19 -8.13 35.24
C SER A 5 -19.55 -7.56 35.60
N GLU A 6 -19.64 -6.22 35.59
CA GLU A 6 -20.91 -5.59 35.23
C GLU A 6 -21.40 -6.33 33.99
N SER A 7 -22.62 -6.87 34.08
CA SER A 7 -23.26 -7.50 32.94
C SER A 7 -23.56 -6.38 31.95
N ASP A 8 -22.61 -6.07 31.07
CA ASP A 8 -22.77 -5.06 30.04
C ASP A 8 -24.05 -5.38 29.24
N ASP A 9 -24.96 -4.40 29.15
CA ASP A 9 -26.22 -4.54 28.42
C ASP A 9 -25.92 -4.58 26.91
N PRO A 10 -26.42 -5.58 26.15
CA PRO A 10 -26.32 -5.62 24.68
C PRO A 10 -26.71 -4.30 23.98
N SER A 11 -27.57 -3.50 24.61
CA SER A 11 -27.96 -2.19 24.09
C SER A 11 -26.78 -1.20 23.97
N GLU A 12 -25.78 -1.29 24.85
CA GLU A 12 -24.61 -0.40 24.86
C GLU A 12 -23.65 -0.67 23.70
N TYR A 13 -23.44 -1.94 23.34
CA TYR A 13 -22.62 -2.32 22.19
C TYR A 13 -23.24 -1.89 20.86
N ASN A 14 -24.56 -2.05 20.73
CA ASN A 14 -25.29 -1.58 19.55
C ASN A 14 -25.25 -0.05 19.42
N ALA A 15 -25.40 0.67 20.54
CA ALA A 15 -25.26 2.13 20.55
C ALA A 15 -23.84 2.55 20.16
N ALA A 16 -22.82 1.87 20.71
CA ALA A 16 -21.43 2.11 20.37
C ALA A 16 -21.13 1.86 18.88
N PHE A 17 -21.62 0.75 18.32
CA PHE A 17 -21.48 0.43 16.90
C PHE A 17 -22.07 1.52 16.01
N ASN A 18 -23.32 1.92 16.25
CA ASN A 18 -23.99 2.94 15.46
C ASN A 18 -23.31 4.32 15.58
N GLU A 19 -22.86 4.69 16.78
CA GLU A 19 -22.10 5.92 17.01
C GLU A 19 -20.80 5.92 16.20
N THR A 20 -20.04 4.81 16.27
CA THR A 20 -18.77 4.66 15.58
C THR A 20 -18.93 4.69 14.05
N VAL A 21 -19.86 3.93 13.49
CA VAL A 21 -20.11 3.91 12.03
C VAL A 21 -20.45 5.31 11.49
N ASN A 22 -21.28 6.06 12.21
CA ASN A 22 -21.67 7.42 11.79
C ASN A 22 -20.47 8.40 11.83
N LEU A 23 -19.65 8.31 12.88
CA LEU A 23 -18.47 9.15 13.03
C LEU A 23 -17.41 8.82 11.97
N ASP A 24 -17.15 7.54 11.77
CA ASP A 24 -16.13 7.06 10.82
C ASP A 24 -16.52 7.32 9.37
N PHE A 25 -17.81 7.25 9.04
CA PHE A 25 -18.32 7.73 7.76
C PHE A 25 -18.00 9.22 7.56
N GLY A 26 -18.34 10.09 8.53
CA GLY A 26 -18.06 11.53 8.45
C GLY A 26 -16.57 11.83 8.29
N LEU A 27 -15.71 11.17 9.07
CA LEU A 27 -14.26 11.30 8.97
C LEU A 27 -13.74 10.80 7.63
N THR A 28 -14.23 9.66 7.14
CA THR A 28 -13.82 9.08 5.85
C THR A 28 -14.14 10.01 4.69
N ILE A 29 -15.32 10.63 4.67
CA ILE A 29 -15.68 11.63 3.66
C ILE A 29 -14.75 12.85 3.74
N PHE A 30 -14.52 13.38 4.94
CA PHE A 30 -13.62 14.53 5.14
C PHE A 30 -12.19 14.24 4.63
N PHE A 31 -11.60 13.12 5.05
CA PHE A 31 -10.25 12.73 4.64
C PHE A 31 -10.18 12.37 3.15
N THR A 32 -11.24 11.80 2.57
CA THR A 32 -11.31 11.52 1.13
C THR A 32 -11.21 12.81 0.32
N VAL A 33 -12.00 13.84 0.67
CA VAL A 33 -11.94 15.15 0.01
C VAL A 33 -10.55 15.77 0.17
N LEU A 34 -9.98 15.70 1.37
CA LEU A 34 -8.63 16.18 1.64
C LEU A 34 -7.58 15.46 0.79
N PHE A 35 -7.62 14.12 0.71
CA PHE A 35 -6.67 13.34 -0.07
C PHE A 35 -6.80 13.58 -1.57
N ILE A 36 -8.02 13.73 -2.10
CA ILE A 36 -8.23 14.10 -3.51
C ILE A 36 -7.62 15.47 -3.79
N PHE A 37 -7.84 16.46 -2.92
CA PHE A 37 -7.25 17.80 -3.07
C PHE A 37 -5.72 17.76 -3.03
N LEU A 38 -5.15 17.06 -2.04
CA LEU A 38 -3.71 16.89 -1.92
C LEU A 38 -3.13 16.16 -3.14
N LEU A 39 -3.80 15.13 -3.65
CA LEU A 39 -3.35 14.37 -4.82
C LEU A 39 -3.39 15.23 -6.07
N ALA A 40 -4.46 16.00 -6.27
CA ALA A 40 -4.57 16.96 -7.37
C ALA A 40 -3.45 18.02 -7.30
N SER A 41 -3.14 18.53 -6.10
CA SER A 41 -2.03 19.46 -5.88
C SER A 41 -0.66 18.85 -6.22
N LEU A 42 -0.41 17.61 -5.80
CA LEU A 42 0.82 16.87 -6.12
C LEU A 42 0.95 16.60 -7.62
N ILE A 43 -0.13 16.16 -8.28
CA ILE A 43 -0.15 15.94 -9.75
C ILE A 43 0.10 17.25 -10.48
N ARG A 44 -0.52 18.36 -10.06
CA ARG A 44 -0.28 19.67 -10.67
C ARG A 44 1.17 20.10 -10.53
N THR A 45 1.81 19.85 -9.39
CA THR A 45 3.22 20.15 -9.16
C THR A 45 4.12 19.28 -10.03
N GLU A 46 3.82 17.98 -10.13
CA GLU A 46 4.50 17.04 -11.02
C GLU A 46 4.41 17.48 -12.50
N LEU A 47 3.21 17.88 -12.94
CA LEU A 47 2.97 18.39 -14.30
C LEU A 47 3.73 19.68 -14.58
N LYS A 48 3.71 20.66 -13.66
CA LYS A 48 4.49 21.89 -13.81
C LYS A 48 5.97 21.60 -13.97
N THR A 49 6.49 20.68 -13.15
CA THR A 49 7.91 20.29 -13.19
C THR A 49 8.25 19.61 -14.53
N LYS A 50 7.40 18.72 -15.03
CA LYS A 50 7.57 18.05 -16.34
C LYS A 50 7.36 19.00 -17.53
N LEU A 51 6.46 19.97 -17.45
CA LEU A 51 6.18 20.90 -18.55
C LEU A 51 7.37 21.84 -18.82
N THR A 52 8.09 22.25 -17.77
CA THR A 52 9.38 22.95 -17.89
C THR A 52 10.40 22.14 -18.70
N GLU A 53 10.31 20.81 -18.67
CA GLU A 53 11.20 19.89 -19.38
C GLU A 53 10.71 19.46 -20.77
N ALA A 54 9.40 19.48 -21.03
CA ALA A 54 8.80 19.04 -22.30
C ALA A 54 9.30 19.82 -23.53
N LYS A 55 9.96 20.98 -23.34
CA LYS A 55 10.74 21.65 -24.39
C LYS A 55 11.98 20.86 -24.86
N ARG A 56 12.38 19.77 -24.21
CA ARG A 56 13.59 18.98 -24.52
C ARG A 56 13.34 17.51 -24.86
N LYS A 57 12.22 16.89 -24.50
CA LYS A 57 11.76 15.59 -25.02
C LYS A 57 10.29 15.32 -24.62
N PRO A 58 9.42 14.88 -25.54
CA PRO A 58 8.04 14.56 -25.21
C PRO A 58 7.98 13.16 -24.59
N GLN A 59 7.77 13.08 -23.28
CA GLN A 59 7.39 11.82 -22.64
C GLN A 59 6.05 12.02 -21.93
N ASN A 60 4.99 11.75 -22.69
CA ASN A 60 3.58 11.84 -22.27
C ASN A 60 3.27 10.76 -21.23
N GLN A 61 3.48 11.02 -19.94
CA GLN A 61 2.84 10.26 -18.86
C GLN A 61 2.30 11.24 -17.80
N ILE A 62 1.14 11.81 -18.11
CA ILE A 62 0.31 12.62 -17.21
C ILE A 62 -0.32 11.73 -16.12
N PHE A 63 -0.60 10.46 -16.45
CA PHE A 63 -1.07 9.45 -15.51
C PHE A 63 0.04 8.44 -15.23
N SER A 64 0.78 8.66 -14.14
CA SER A 64 1.61 7.59 -13.58
C SER A 64 0.70 6.51 -13.00
N THR A 65 1.05 5.23 -13.19
CA THR A 65 0.37 4.07 -12.58
C THR A 65 0.15 4.28 -11.08
N PHE A 66 1.11 4.92 -10.39
CA PHE A 66 1.00 5.23 -8.96
C PHE A 66 -0.15 6.20 -8.63
N ASN A 67 -0.41 7.20 -9.48
CA ASN A 67 -1.49 8.17 -9.27
C ASN A 67 -2.86 7.52 -9.44
N ILE A 68 -3.00 6.67 -10.45
CA ILE A 68 -4.23 5.91 -10.69
C ILE A 68 -4.48 4.97 -9.51
N LEU A 69 -3.48 4.20 -9.09
CA LEU A 69 -3.60 3.30 -7.94
C LEU A 69 -4.04 4.05 -6.68
N LEU A 70 -3.41 5.19 -6.37
CA LEU A 70 -3.72 5.96 -5.17
C LEU A 70 -5.13 6.56 -5.21
N LEU A 71 -5.54 7.11 -6.36
CA LEU A 71 -6.90 7.61 -6.55
C LEU A 71 -7.93 6.48 -6.42
N SER A 72 -7.68 5.33 -7.03
CA SER A 72 -8.56 4.16 -6.93
C SER A 72 -8.67 3.65 -5.50
N MET A 73 -7.57 3.63 -4.73
CA MET A 73 -7.62 3.25 -3.31
C MET A 73 -8.46 4.22 -2.48
N ILE A 74 -8.32 5.54 -2.71
CA ILE A 74 -9.12 6.56 -2.02
C ILE A 74 -10.62 6.37 -2.32
N ILE A 75 -10.97 6.20 -3.60
CA ILE A 75 -12.37 6.01 -4.03
C ILE A 75 -12.93 4.69 -3.48
N ALA A 76 -12.18 3.59 -3.58
CA ALA A 76 -12.62 2.29 -3.10
C ALA A 76 -12.88 2.30 -1.58
N ASN A 77 -11.99 2.91 -0.78
CA ASN A 77 -12.21 3.04 0.67
C ASN A 77 -13.44 3.88 0.98
N CYS A 78 -13.60 5.02 0.30
CA CYS A 78 -14.77 5.89 0.49
C CYS A 78 -16.07 5.16 0.16
N LEU A 79 -16.12 4.40 -0.94
CA LEU A 79 -17.30 3.65 -1.35
C LEU A 79 -17.58 2.51 -0.37
N ASN A 80 -16.56 1.77 0.08
CA ASN A 80 -16.72 0.74 1.12
C ASN A 80 -17.47 1.30 2.34
N ILE A 81 -16.89 2.31 3.01
CA ILE A 81 -17.48 2.91 4.22
C ILE A 81 -18.85 3.55 3.94
N SER A 82 -19.08 4.09 2.74
CA SER A 82 -20.40 4.64 2.37
C SER A 82 -21.47 3.56 2.31
N PHE A 83 -21.17 2.39 1.73
CA PHE A 83 -22.12 1.28 1.64
C PHE A 83 -22.28 0.55 2.98
N GLU A 84 -21.24 0.52 3.81
CA GLU A 84 -21.33 0.06 5.20
C GLU A 84 -22.26 0.95 6.04
N TYR A 85 -22.15 2.28 5.90
CA TYR A 85 -23.07 3.23 6.51
C TYR A 85 -24.52 2.98 6.07
N VAL A 86 -24.74 2.73 4.77
CA VAL A 86 -26.08 2.38 4.24
C VAL A 86 -26.55 1.06 4.84
N TYR A 87 -25.70 0.04 4.94
CA TYR A 87 -26.03 -1.23 5.58
C TYR A 87 -26.46 -1.05 7.04
N ALA A 88 -25.69 -0.31 7.84
CA ALA A 88 -25.96 -0.11 9.27
C ALA A 88 -27.24 0.69 9.55
N ASN A 89 -27.63 1.58 8.64
CA ASN A 89 -28.76 2.50 8.85
C ASN A 89 -30.04 2.11 8.08
N ASN A 90 -30.09 0.94 7.42
CA ASN A 90 -31.27 0.48 6.70
C ASN A 90 -31.90 -0.76 7.33
N ASN A 91 -33.21 -0.70 7.58
CA ASN A 91 -34.00 -1.81 8.14
C ASN A 91 -34.55 -2.78 7.07
N ASP A 92 -34.47 -2.42 5.78
CA ASP A 92 -34.89 -3.31 4.68
C ASP A 92 -33.79 -4.35 4.40
N TYR A 93 -34.11 -5.62 4.63
CA TYR A 93 -33.20 -6.75 4.42
C TYR A 93 -32.62 -6.80 2.99
N ASN A 94 -33.38 -6.41 1.97
CA ASN A 94 -32.89 -6.39 0.59
C ASN A 94 -31.82 -5.32 0.39
N ILE A 95 -32.07 -4.12 0.92
CA ILE A 95 -31.13 -3.00 0.85
C ILE A 95 -29.89 -3.30 1.68
N ALA A 96 -30.06 -3.92 2.86
CA ALA A 96 -28.96 -4.32 3.73
C ALA A 96 -28.05 -5.36 3.05
N ALA A 97 -28.61 -6.44 2.49
CA ALA A 97 -27.82 -7.46 1.80
C ALA A 97 -27.10 -6.91 0.56
N LEU A 98 -27.77 -6.06 -0.22
CA LEU A 98 -27.17 -5.40 -1.39
C LEU A 98 -26.03 -4.46 -0.97
N SER A 99 -26.27 -3.61 0.02
CA SER A 99 -25.27 -2.64 0.50
C SER A 99 -24.06 -3.35 1.11
N SER A 100 -24.28 -4.39 1.90
CA SER A 100 -23.20 -5.24 2.44
C SER A 100 -22.37 -5.90 1.33
N SER A 101 -23.03 -6.42 0.28
CA SER A 101 -22.36 -7.02 -0.87
C SER A 101 -21.50 -6.01 -1.64
N ILE A 102 -22.01 -4.79 -1.85
CA ILE A 102 -21.27 -3.72 -2.55
C ILE A 102 -20.13 -3.20 -1.68
N SER A 103 -20.35 -3.06 -0.37
CA SER A 103 -19.31 -2.71 0.60
C SER A 103 -18.16 -3.71 0.50
N PHE A 104 -18.45 -5.01 0.60
CA PHE A 104 -17.46 -6.07 0.52
C PHE A 104 -16.70 -6.09 -0.82
N LEU A 105 -17.39 -5.81 -1.94
CA LEU A 105 -16.74 -5.64 -3.24
C LEU A 105 -15.70 -4.51 -3.19
N PHE A 106 -16.03 -3.34 -2.65
CA PHE A 106 -15.10 -2.22 -2.57
C PHE A 106 -13.98 -2.45 -1.55
N ALA A 107 -14.24 -3.14 -0.45
CA ALA A 107 -13.20 -3.60 0.48
C ALA A 107 -12.21 -4.55 -0.21
N THR A 108 -12.71 -5.51 -0.99
CA THR A 108 -11.89 -6.45 -1.78
C THR A 108 -11.06 -5.70 -2.82
N ILE A 109 -11.67 -4.78 -3.57
CA ILE A 109 -10.97 -3.92 -4.53
C ILE A 109 -9.87 -3.13 -3.82
N PHE A 110 -10.15 -2.53 -2.65
CA PHE A 110 -9.18 -1.78 -1.88
C PHE A 110 -7.99 -2.65 -1.47
N GLN A 111 -8.22 -3.83 -0.89
CA GLN A 111 -7.16 -4.78 -0.51
C GLN A 111 -6.32 -5.22 -1.72
N SER A 112 -6.96 -5.54 -2.84
CA SER A 112 -6.28 -5.82 -4.11
C SER A 112 -5.38 -4.67 -4.54
N LEU A 113 -5.87 -3.43 -4.48
CA LEU A 113 -5.10 -2.24 -4.84
C LEU A 113 -3.94 -1.99 -3.87
N VAL A 114 -4.10 -2.28 -2.58
CA VAL A 114 -3.02 -2.22 -1.58
C VAL A 114 -1.88 -3.16 -1.99
N ILE A 115 -2.19 -4.43 -2.28
CA ILE A 115 -1.19 -5.42 -2.69
C ILE A 115 -0.53 -5.04 -4.01
N LEU A 116 -1.32 -4.59 -5.00
CA LEU A 116 -0.78 -4.08 -6.27
C LEU A 116 0.11 -2.85 -6.07
N ASN A 117 -0.24 -1.95 -5.14
CA ASN A 117 0.59 -0.79 -4.80
C ASN A 117 1.90 -1.23 -4.11
N THR A 118 1.84 -2.18 -3.17
CA THR A 118 3.04 -2.77 -2.55
C THR A 118 3.93 -3.44 -3.59
N TRP A 119 3.35 -4.21 -4.53
CA TRP A 119 4.11 -4.76 -5.65
C TRP A 119 4.72 -3.70 -6.55
N ASN A 120 3.95 -2.71 -7.01
CA ASN A 120 4.41 -1.67 -7.93
C ASN A 120 5.58 -0.87 -7.33
N ARG A 121 5.59 -0.66 -6.01
CA ARG A 121 6.70 -0.06 -5.26
C ARG A 121 7.86 -1.05 -5.08
N GLY A 122 7.57 -2.25 -4.61
CA GLY A 122 8.54 -3.29 -4.31
C GLY A 122 9.30 -3.79 -5.54
N GLN A 123 8.67 -3.79 -6.72
CA GLN A 123 9.23 -4.39 -7.94
C GLN A 123 10.59 -3.79 -8.31
N SER A 124 10.78 -2.48 -8.19
CA SER A 124 12.08 -1.84 -8.48
C SER A 124 13.18 -2.31 -7.54
N VAL A 125 12.86 -2.48 -6.25
CA VAL A 125 13.83 -2.95 -5.24
C VAL A 125 14.07 -4.46 -5.38
N ILE A 126 13.02 -5.24 -5.59
CA ILE A 126 13.08 -6.69 -5.81
C ILE A 126 13.92 -7.01 -7.05
N HIS A 127 13.71 -6.30 -8.16
CA HIS A 127 14.49 -6.51 -9.38
C HIS A 127 15.98 -6.17 -9.18
N ALA A 128 16.28 -5.13 -8.39
CA ALA A 128 17.66 -4.76 -8.07
C ALA A 128 18.34 -5.77 -7.12
N THR A 129 17.58 -6.46 -6.29
CA THR A 129 18.10 -7.28 -5.18
C THR A 129 18.07 -8.78 -5.48
N ILE A 130 16.91 -9.30 -5.88
CA ILE A 130 16.65 -10.73 -6.12
C ILE A 130 15.77 -10.88 -7.37
N PRO A 131 16.29 -10.64 -8.60
CA PRO A 131 15.49 -10.65 -9.82
C PRO A 131 14.83 -12.01 -10.12
N ARG A 132 15.42 -13.11 -9.64
CA ARG A 132 14.86 -14.47 -9.76
C ARG A 132 13.51 -14.65 -9.05
N SER A 133 13.19 -13.80 -8.07
CA SER A 133 11.93 -13.90 -7.31
C SER A 133 10.72 -13.31 -8.04
N VAL A 134 10.93 -12.44 -9.04
CA VAL A 134 9.87 -11.76 -9.80
C VAL A 134 8.79 -12.69 -10.38
N PRO A 135 9.09 -13.81 -11.05
CA PRO A 135 8.05 -14.71 -11.57
C PRO A 135 7.20 -15.33 -10.45
N PHE A 136 7.80 -15.66 -9.30
CA PHE A 136 7.08 -16.21 -8.16
C PHE A 136 6.12 -15.18 -7.55
N VAL A 137 6.53 -13.92 -7.45
CA VAL A 137 5.64 -12.85 -6.98
C VAL A 137 4.47 -12.64 -7.93
N LYS A 138 4.70 -12.68 -9.25
CA LYS A 138 3.59 -12.62 -10.23
C LYS A 138 2.61 -13.76 -10.07
N LEU A 139 3.10 -14.99 -9.88
CA LEU A 139 2.26 -16.15 -9.62
C LEU A 139 1.44 -15.95 -8.34
N PHE A 140 2.07 -15.49 -7.27
CA PHE A 140 1.41 -15.14 -6.02
C PHE A 140 0.27 -14.12 -6.23
N LEU A 141 0.52 -13.02 -6.97
CA LEU A 141 -0.50 -12.00 -7.24
C LEU A 141 -1.71 -12.56 -8.00
N VAL A 142 -1.48 -13.44 -8.97
CA VAL A 142 -2.56 -14.10 -9.73
C VAL A 142 -3.36 -15.04 -8.83
N SER A 143 -2.69 -15.87 -8.03
CA SER A 143 -3.33 -16.75 -7.05
C SER A 143 -4.14 -15.98 -6.01
N PHE A 144 -3.58 -14.89 -5.48
CA PHE A 144 -4.25 -13.99 -4.54
C PHE A 144 -5.51 -13.38 -5.15
N GLY A 145 -5.42 -12.85 -6.39
CA GLY A 145 -6.57 -12.28 -7.10
C GLY A 145 -7.67 -13.31 -7.35
N MET A 146 -7.31 -14.54 -7.76
CA MET A 146 -8.29 -15.62 -7.94
C MET A 146 -8.99 -15.97 -6.62
N LEU A 147 -8.24 -16.03 -5.51
CA LEU A 147 -8.79 -16.34 -4.20
C LEU A 147 -9.72 -15.22 -3.68
N GLN A 148 -9.38 -13.95 -3.92
CA GLN A 148 -10.25 -12.82 -3.59
C GLN A 148 -11.57 -12.84 -4.38
N VAL A 149 -11.51 -13.10 -5.69
CA VAL A 149 -12.74 -13.23 -6.50
C VAL A 149 -13.61 -14.39 -6.00
N PHE A 150 -12.99 -15.51 -5.65
CA PHE A 150 -13.70 -16.66 -5.09
C PHE A 150 -14.38 -16.33 -3.75
N GLN A 151 -13.67 -15.65 -2.85
CA GLN A 151 -14.22 -15.17 -1.58
C GLN A 151 -15.40 -14.22 -1.79
N MET A 152 -15.28 -13.26 -2.72
CA MET A 152 -16.34 -12.31 -3.03
C MET A 152 -17.62 -13.01 -3.51
N VAL A 153 -17.51 -14.00 -4.39
CA VAL A 153 -18.66 -14.79 -4.84
C VAL A 153 -19.35 -15.49 -3.66
N LEU A 154 -18.56 -16.11 -2.78
CA LEU A 154 -19.10 -16.78 -1.59
C LEU A 154 -19.73 -15.80 -0.59
N TYR A 155 -19.15 -14.62 -0.43
CA TYR A 155 -19.70 -13.57 0.43
C TYR A 155 -21.07 -13.11 -0.09
N VAL A 156 -21.18 -12.82 -1.39
CA VAL A 156 -22.45 -12.43 -2.01
C VAL A 156 -23.49 -13.55 -1.86
N LEU A 157 -23.10 -14.81 -2.08
CA LEU A 157 -24.00 -15.95 -1.84
C LEU A 157 -24.47 -16.02 -0.38
N SER A 158 -23.59 -15.70 0.58
CA SER A 158 -23.95 -15.65 2.00
C SER A 158 -24.93 -14.51 2.30
N ALA A 159 -24.70 -13.32 1.76
CA ALA A 159 -25.62 -12.19 1.90
C ALA A 159 -27.00 -12.49 1.29
N LEU A 160 -27.04 -13.13 0.12
CA LEU A 160 -28.29 -13.55 -0.52
C LEU A 160 -29.01 -14.67 0.25
N ALA A 161 -28.28 -15.51 1.00
CA ALA A 161 -28.87 -16.58 1.80
C ALA A 161 -29.76 -16.06 2.95
N ILE A 162 -29.60 -14.80 3.36
CA ILE A 162 -30.48 -14.12 4.32
C ILE A 162 -31.88 -13.90 3.74
N ILE A 163 -31.97 -13.66 2.42
CA ILE A 163 -33.21 -13.33 1.72
C ILE A 163 -33.87 -14.58 1.14
N PHE A 164 -33.08 -15.51 0.58
CA PHE A 164 -33.59 -16.69 -0.11
C PHE A 164 -33.56 -17.92 0.79
N GLU A 165 -34.75 -18.42 1.13
CA GLU A 165 -34.93 -19.60 2.01
C GLU A 165 -34.18 -20.85 1.51
N SER A 166 -34.10 -21.05 0.19
CA SER A 166 -33.37 -22.17 -0.42
C SER A 166 -31.86 -22.15 -0.15
N LEU A 167 -31.29 -20.96 0.08
CA LEU A 167 -29.88 -20.75 0.41
C LEU A 167 -29.65 -20.65 1.91
N ASN A 168 -30.66 -20.23 2.69
CA ASN A 168 -30.57 -20.06 4.14
C ASN A 168 -30.11 -21.34 4.86
N ALA A 169 -30.51 -22.53 4.39
CA ALA A 169 -30.05 -23.82 4.90
C ALA A 169 -28.51 -24.00 4.84
N TYR A 170 -27.82 -23.23 4.01
CA TYR A 170 -26.37 -23.25 3.84
C TYR A 170 -25.66 -22.04 4.48
N LEU A 171 -26.38 -21.07 5.05
CA LEU A 171 -25.82 -19.80 5.55
C LEU A 171 -24.65 -20.02 6.53
N THR A 172 -24.81 -20.90 7.53
CA THR A 172 -23.74 -21.22 8.50
C THR A 172 -22.49 -21.79 7.81
N LYS A 173 -22.67 -22.66 6.80
CA LYS A 173 -21.56 -23.25 6.05
C LYS A 173 -20.89 -22.20 5.16
N LEU A 174 -21.66 -21.35 4.49
CA LEU A 174 -21.14 -20.26 3.67
C LEU A 174 -20.31 -19.30 4.51
N ASN A 175 -20.82 -18.84 5.65
CA ASN A 175 -20.09 -17.97 6.57
C ASN A 175 -18.79 -18.60 7.07
N LEU A 176 -18.80 -19.89 7.42
CA LEU A 176 -17.59 -20.59 7.84
C LEU A 176 -16.53 -20.61 6.72
N VAL A 177 -16.94 -20.93 5.49
CA VAL A 177 -16.02 -20.97 4.34
C VAL A 177 -15.50 -19.57 4.01
N VAL A 178 -16.36 -18.54 4.01
CA VAL A 178 -15.97 -17.14 3.80
C VAL A 178 -14.92 -16.73 4.83
N ASN A 179 -15.18 -16.95 6.13
CA ASN A 179 -14.26 -16.61 7.21
C ASN A 179 -12.93 -17.36 7.09
N THR A 180 -12.97 -18.65 6.72
CA THR A 180 -11.75 -19.44 6.50
C THR A 180 -10.91 -18.85 5.36
N ILE A 181 -11.55 -18.45 4.26
CA ILE A 181 -10.86 -17.83 3.13
C ILE A 181 -10.31 -16.44 3.51
N SER A 182 -11.05 -15.65 4.31
CA SER A 182 -10.56 -14.37 4.85
C SER A 182 -9.24 -14.56 5.61
N ILE A 183 -9.19 -15.55 6.51
CA ILE A 183 -7.98 -15.87 7.29
C ILE A 183 -6.83 -16.27 6.36
N ILE A 184 -7.09 -17.11 5.35
CA ILE A 184 -6.07 -17.52 4.38
C ILE A 184 -5.53 -16.31 3.61
N LEU A 185 -6.40 -15.39 3.20
CA LEU A 185 -6.00 -14.17 2.51
C LEU A 185 -5.18 -13.24 3.40
N ASP A 186 -5.57 -13.06 4.66
CA ASP A 186 -4.80 -12.26 5.63
C ASP A 186 -3.40 -12.84 5.86
N VAL A 187 -3.30 -14.16 6.00
CA VAL A 187 -2.00 -14.85 6.11
C VAL A 187 -1.17 -14.66 4.84
N PHE A 188 -1.77 -14.76 3.65
CA PHE A 188 -1.05 -14.49 2.40
C PHE A 188 -0.57 -13.04 2.29
N MET A 189 -1.38 -12.07 2.70
CA MET A 189 -0.98 -10.67 2.75
C MET A 189 0.20 -10.46 3.71
N GLY A 190 0.14 -11.02 4.91
CA GLY A 190 1.23 -10.94 5.88
C GLY A 190 2.54 -11.60 5.38
N ILE A 191 2.45 -12.78 4.75
CA ILE A 191 3.64 -13.43 4.15
C ILE A 191 4.24 -12.55 3.05
N PHE A 192 3.40 -11.94 2.21
CA PHE A 192 3.86 -11.05 1.15
C PHE A 192 4.53 -9.79 1.71
N ASP A 193 3.95 -9.18 2.73
CA ASP A 193 4.49 -8.00 3.39
C ASP A 193 5.80 -8.30 4.12
N VAL A 194 5.93 -9.44 4.80
CA VAL A 194 7.19 -9.90 5.40
C VAL A 194 8.26 -10.11 4.32
N PHE A 195 7.90 -10.72 3.19
CA PHE A 195 8.83 -10.90 2.07
C PHE A 195 9.33 -9.56 1.51
N VAL A 196 8.41 -8.63 1.21
CA VAL A 196 8.76 -7.31 0.67
C VAL A 196 9.57 -6.50 1.69
N THR A 197 9.20 -6.57 2.97
CA THR A 197 9.95 -5.98 4.09
C THR A 197 11.38 -6.52 4.17
N GLY A 198 11.54 -7.84 4.09
CA GLY A 198 12.85 -8.48 4.09
C GLY A 198 13.74 -7.98 2.95
N VAL A 199 13.16 -7.80 1.76
CA VAL A 199 13.85 -7.22 0.61
C VAL A 199 14.24 -5.76 0.86
N TYR A 200 13.36 -4.94 1.45
CA TYR A 200 13.68 -3.56 1.82
C TYR A 200 14.82 -3.47 2.84
N PHE A 201 14.78 -4.29 3.90
CA PHE A 201 15.85 -4.34 4.90
C PHE A 201 17.18 -4.77 4.28
N TYR A 202 17.17 -5.84 3.47
CA TYR A 202 18.37 -6.33 2.81
C TYR A 202 18.96 -5.28 1.87
N TYR A 203 18.12 -4.57 1.10
CA TYR A 203 18.54 -3.49 0.22
C TYR A 203 19.16 -2.33 1.01
N LEU A 204 18.50 -1.87 2.08
CA LEU A 204 19.00 -0.79 2.94
C LEU A 204 20.32 -1.17 3.64
N TYR A 205 20.48 -2.43 4.02
CA TYR A 205 21.72 -2.92 4.62
C TYR A 205 22.86 -2.94 3.60
N SER A 206 22.60 -3.44 2.39
CA SER A 206 23.62 -3.63 1.34
C SER A 206 24.08 -2.32 0.68
N THR A 207 23.28 -1.25 0.77
CA THR A 207 23.55 0.04 0.12
C THR A 207 24.05 1.13 1.07
N LYS A 208 24.38 0.79 2.33
CA LYS A 208 25.05 1.73 3.25
C LYS A 208 26.40 2.18 2.66
N GLY A 209 26.42 3.36 2.05
CA GLY A 209 27.64 4.02 1.57
C GLY A 209 27.77 4.15 0.05
N SER A 210 26.81 3.70 -0.77
CA SER A 210 26.85 3.88 -2.23
C SER A 210 26.07 5.13 -2.70
N GLY A 211 26.55 5.75 -3.80
CA GLY A 211 26.16 7.09 -4.27
C GLY A 211 24.73 7.26 -4.84
N LEU A 212 24.48 8.47 -5.37
CA LEU A 212 23.20 9.14 -5.69
C LEU A 212 21.95 8.29 -6.07
N ASP A 213 22.05 7.21 -6.84
CA ASP A 213 20.89 6.37 -7.25
C ASP A 213 20.25 5.60 -6.07
N VAL A 214 20.90 5.58 -4.92
CA VAL A 214 20.41 4.96 -3.68
C VAL A 214 19.32 5.80 -3.01
N LYS A 215 19.30 7.14 -3.17
CA LYS A 215 18.40 8.02 -2.40
C LYS A 215 16.91 7.70 -2.61
N LYS A 216 16.49 7.48 -3.86
CA LYS A 216 15.09 7.20 -4.19
C LYS A 216 14.63 5.84 -3.65
N LEU A 217 15.44 4.81 -3.80
CA LEU A 217 15.13 3.48 -3.27
C LEU A 217 15.16 3.46 -1.74
N VAL A 218 16.00 4.27 -1.09
CA VAL A 218 15.98 4.45 0.37
C VAL A 218 14.67 5.07 0.85
N ILE A 219 14.18 6.14 0.18
CA ILE A 219 12.87 6.73 0.49
C ILE A 219 11.78 5.67 0.35
N LEU A 220 11.77 4.95 -0.78
CA LEU A 220 10.78 3.91 -1.05
C LEU A 220 10.79 2.81 0.02
N SER A 221 11.98 2.37 0.45
CA SER A 221 12.14 1.34 1.47
C SER A 221 11.66 1.82 2.85
N ARG A 222 11.98 3.06 3.26
CA ARG A 222 11.56 3.61 4.56
C ARG A 222 10.04 3.76 4.66
N TYR A 223 9.41 4.35 3.64
CA TYR A 223 7.95 4.47 3.60
C TYR A 223 7.29 3.10 3.39
N GLY A 224 7.97 2.16 2.73
CA GLY A 224 7.54 0.76 2.63
C GLY A 224 7.39 0.11 4.01
N LEU A 225 8.40 0.23 4.87
CA LEU A 225 8.36 -0.30 6.24
C LEU A 225 7.21 0.30 7.06
N VAL A 226 7.02 1.63 7.01
CA VAL A 226 5.91 2.30 7.73
C VAL A 226 4.57 1.84 7.17
N SER A 227 4.45 1.71 5.85
CA SER A 227 3.22 1.23 5.21
C SER A 227 2.84 -0.16 5.70
N ILE A 228 3.83 -1.06 5.80
CA ILE A 228 3.63 -2.44 6.23
C ILE A 228 3.24 -2.50 7.70
N PHE A 229 3.87 -1.69 8.56
CA PHE A 229 3.43 -1.57 9.96
C PHE A 229 1.96 -1.13 10.07
N CYS A 230 1.53 -0.14 9.26
CA CYS A 230 0.13 0.27 9.22
C CYS A 230 -0.80 -0.88 8.76
N LEU A 231 -0.38 -1.67 7.76
CA LEU A 231 -1.17 -2.79 7.25
C LEU A 231 -1.27 -3.93 8.27
N GLU A 232 -0.18 -4.28 8.95
CA GLU A 232 -0.18 -5.30 10.01
C GLU A 232 -1.05 -4.88 11.20
N CYS A 233 -1.02 -3.59 11.59
CA CYS A 233 -1.95 -3.09 12.58
C CYS A 233 -3.41 -3.23 12.09
N TRP A 234 -3.69 -2.85 10.85
CA TRP A 234 -5.03 -2.94 10.28
C TRP A 234 -5.56 -4.39 10.22
N THR A 235 -4.77 -5.32 9.68
CA THR A 235 -5.14 -6.74 9.57
C THR A 235 -5.28 -7.39 10.93
N TRP A 236 -4.45 -7.05 11.92
CA TRP A 236 -4.56 -7.59 13.26
C TRP A 236 -5.88 -7.17 13.95
N PHE A 237 -6.26 -5.88 13.85
CA PHE A 237 -7.53 -5.41 14.40
C PHE A 237 -8.73 -6.00 13.65
N ASN A 238 -8.68 -6.09 12.32
CA ASN A 238 -9.73 -6.76 11.53
C ASN A 238 -9.86 -8.23 11.89
N TYR A 239 -8.75 -8.95 12.00
CA TYR A 239 -8.76 -10.35 12.43
C TYR A 239 -9.36 -10.48 13.83
N THR A 240 -9.01 -9.57 14.75
CA THR A 240 -9.58 -9.58 16.09
C THR A 240 -11.09 -9.30 16.06
N MET A 241 -11.58 -8.35 15.26
CA MET A 241 -13.02 -8.12 15.04
C MET A 241 -13.74 -9.32 14.43
N MET A 242 -13.16 -9.93 13.40
CA MET A 242 -13.79 -10.97 12.59
C MET A 242 -13.70 -12.36 13.21
N SER A 243 -12.61 -12.67 13.92
CA SER A 243 -12.38 -13.98 14.55
C SER A 243 -12.94 -14.08 15.96
N SER A 244 -13.08 -12.94 16.66
CA SER A 244 -13.75 -12.93 17.93
C SER A 244 -15.26 -12.94 17.70
N ALA A 245 -15.97 -13.56 18.63
CA ALA A 245 -17.42 -13.60 18.62
C ALA A 245 -18.07 -12.22 18.83
N TRP A 246 -17.38 -11.08 18.67
CA TRP A 246 -17.88 -9.76 19.07
C TRP A 246 -19.07 -9.27 18.23
N ILE A 247 -19.19 -9.74 16.98
CA ILE A 247 -20.37 -9.45 16.14
C ILE A 247 -21.43 -10.56 16.27
N GLY A 248 -21.04 -11.76 16.68
CA GLY A 248 -21.91 -12.94 16.77
C GLY A 248 -22.50 -13.21 18.15
N GLU A 249 -21.89 -12.68 19.21
CA GLU A 249 -22.34 -12.75 20.59
C GLU A 249 -23.04 -11.44 20.98
N PRO A 250 -24.19 -11.52 21.67
CA PRO A 250 -24.90 -10.32 22.11
C PRO A 250 -24.12 -9.49 23.13
N VAL A 251 -23.13 -10.07 23.82
CA VAL A 251 -22.21 -9.38 24.73
C VAL A 251 -20.79 -9.85 24.45
N PRO A 252 -19.97 -9.05 23.76
CA PRO A 252 -18.57 -9.37 23.52
C PRO A 252 -17.77 -9.55 24.83
N PRO A 253 -16.79 -10.48 24.90
CA PRO A 253 -15.92 -10.68 26.07
C PRO A 253 -14.83 -9.60 26.21
N ILE A 254 -15.17 -8.35 25.96
CA ILE A 254 -14.27 -7.19 26.06
C ILE A 254 -15.04 -6.00 26.63
N SER A 255 -14.39 -4.88 26.96
CA SER A 255 -15.10 -3.67 27.35
C SER A 255 -15.64 -2.90 26.15
N VAL A 256 -16.72 -2.15 26.34
CA VAL A 256 -17.29 -1.23 25.33
C VAL A 256 -16.24 -0.26 24.78
N LEU A 257 -15.31 0.22 25.62
CA LEU A 257 -14.21 1.09 25.18
C LEU A 257 -13.26 0.36 24.22
N ALA A 258 -12.86 -0.87 24.54
CA ALA A 258 -11.99 -1.66 23.66
C ALA A 258 -12.69 -1.98 22.33
N PHE A 259 -14.01 -2.21 22.37
CA PHE A 259 -14.84 -2.44 21.18
C PHE A 259 -14.84 -1.22 20.26
N ARG A 260 -15.16 -0.04 20.82
CA ARG A 260 -15.13 1.25 20.09
C ARG A 260 -13.78 1.54 19.46
N VAL A 261 -12.70 1.41 20.23
CA VAL A 261 -11.32 1.66 19.74
C VAL A 261 -10.99 0.73 18.57
N SER A 262 -11.42 -0.53 18.67
CA SER A 262 -11.13 -1.50 17.63
C SER A 262 -11.91 -1.25 16.36
N LEU A 263 -13.21 -0.90 16.45
CA LEU A 263 -14.03 -0.49 15.31
C LEU A 263 -13.41 0.71 14.58
N HIS A 264 -13.11 1.79 15.32
CA HIS A 264 -12.43 2.96 14.76
C HIS A 264 -11.09 2.60 14.10
N THR A 265 -10.35 1.66 14.69
CA THR A 265 -9.07 1.24 14.10
C THR A 265 -9.27 0.44 12.82
N CYS A 266 -10.28 -0.43 12.74
CA CYS A 266 -10.61 -1.16 11.53
C CYS A 266 -10.98 -0.24 10.36
N ASP A 267 -11.78 0.79 10.63
CA ASP A 267 -12.35 1.64 9.58
C ASP A 267 -11.45 2.82 9.19
N LEU A 268 -10.70 3.39 10.16
CA LEU A 268 -9.85 4.56 9.93
C LEU A 268 -8.40 4.22 9.58
N MET A 269 -7.89 3.04 9.91
CA MET A 269 -6.50 2.66 9.56
C MET A 269 -6.22 2.68 8.04
N PRO A 270 -7.16 2.32 7.13
CA PRO A 270 -7.01 2.57 5.70
C PRO A 270 -6.67 4.02 5.36
N LEU A 271 -7.24 5.00 6.07
CA LEU A 271 -6.93 6.43 5.86
C LEU A 271 -5.50 6.76 6.30
N VAL A 272 -5.02 6.17 7.41
CA VAL A 272 -3.63 6.31 7.86
C VAL A 272 -2.67 5.75 6.82
N TYR A 273 -2.96 4.56 6.28
CA TYR A 273 -2.19 3.98 5.20
C TYR A 273 -2.16 4.89 3.95
N LEU A 274 -3.31 5.45 3.55
CA LEU A 274 -3.38 6.40 2.44
C LEU A 274 -2.57 7.68 2.70
N ALA A 275 -2.57 8.20 3.92
CA ALA A 275 -1.73 9.34 4.31
C ALA A 275 -0.22 9.01 4.17
N VAL A 276 0.19 7.80 4.56
CA VAL A 276 1.56 7.31 4.35
C VAL A 276 1.89 7.23 2.84
N GLN A 277 0.97 6.75 2.00
CA GLN A 277 1.19 6.73 0.55
C GLN A 277 1.31 8.14 -0.05
N MET A 278 0.49 9.08 0.42
CA MET A 278 0.51 10.48 -0.03
C MET A 278 1.80 11.20 0.36
N THR A 279 2.27 11.00 1.59
CA THR A 279 3.55 11.55 2.07
C THR A 279 4.73 10.95 1.34
N MET A 280 4.72 9.64 1.08
CA MET A 280 5.72 8.99 0.23
C MET A 280 5.77 9.62 -1.17
N LYS A 281 4.62 9.83 -1.82
CA LYS A 281 4.56 10.50 -3.13
C LYS A 281 5.18 11.89 -3.10
N SER A 282 4.86 12.67 -2.07
CA SER A 282 5.43 14.00 -1.87
C SER A 282 6.95 13.95 -1.70
N ALA A 283 7.46 13.01 -0.89
CA ALA A 283 8.90 12.84 -0.67
C ALA A 283 9.64 12.42 -1.94
N LEU A 284 9.07 11.49 -2.73
CA LEU A 284 9.63 11.10 -4.02
C LEU A 284 9.69 12.27 -5.01
N LEU A 285 8.64 13.10 -5.05
CA LEU A 285 8.61 14.28 -5.91
C LEU A 285 9.69 15.31 -5.51
N LYS A 286 9.88 15.56 -4.21
CA LYS A 286 10.94 16.45 -3.71
C LYS A 286 12.33 15.93 -4.08
N CYS A 287 12.58 14.63 -3.89
CA CYS A 287 13.84 13.98 -4.26
C CYS A 287 14.11 14.09 -5.77
N ASP A 288 13.09 13.91 -6.60
CA ASP A 288 13.22 14.05 -8.05
C ASP A 288 13.57 15.51 -8.44
N VAL A 289 13.00 16.52 -7.76
CA VAL A 289 13.34 17.95 -7.98
C VAL A 289 14.78 18.28 -7.53
N GLU A 290 15.20 17.82 -6.36
CA GLU A 290 16.56 18.06 -5.83
C GLU A 290 17.62 17.44 -6.73
N THR A 291 17.44 16.18 -7.13
CA THR A 291 18.36 15.48 -8.04
C THR A 291 18.48 16.22 -9.37
N ARG A 292 17.38 16.78 -9.88
CA ARG A 292 17.40 17.60 -11.09
C ARG A 292 18.21 18.87 -10.92
N PHE A 293 18.02 19.58 -9.80
CA PHE A 293 18.78 20.79 -9.50
C PHE A 293 20.29 20.51 -9.41
N GLU A 294 20.69 19.40 -8.78
CA GLU A 294 22.09 18.96 -8.73
C GLU A 294 22.66 18.66 -10.14
N ILE A 295 21.89 17.99 -11.01
CA ILE A 295 22.29 17.72 -12.40
C ILE A 295 22.42 19.01 -13.22
N GLU A 296 21.49 19.95 -13.09
CA GLU A 296 21.54 21.24 -13.79
C GLU A 296 22.71 22.11 -13.30
N LYS A 297 22.99 22.11 -12.00
CA LYS A 297 24.17 22.75 -11.42
C LYS A 297 25.46 22.12 -11.94
N ALA A 298 25.56 20.79 -11.98
CA ALA A 298 26.73 20.11 -12.54
C ALA A 298 26.92 20.42 -14.04
N ARG A 299 25.82 20.52 -14.81
CA ARG A 299 25.87 20.89 -16.24
C ARG A 299 26.24 22.34 -16.48
N SER A 300 25.77 23.28 -15.68
CA SER A 300 26.16 24.70 -15.78
C SER A 300 27.65 24.86 -15.47
N VAL A 301 28.14 24.22 -14.39
CA VAL A 301 29.57 24.20 -14.08
C VAL A 301 30.41 23.61 -15.22
N ARG A 302 29.96 22.52 -15.87
CA ARG A 302 30.66 21.97 -17.06
C ARG A 302 30.70 22.94 -18.25
N ARG A 303 29.65 23.75 -18.45
CA ARG A 303 29.63 24.77 -19.52
C ARG A 303 30.57 25.94 -19.20
N GLU A 304 30.62 26.36 -17.95
CA GLU A 304 31.48 27.47 -17.48
C GLU A 304 32.96 27.08 -17.43
N THR A 305 33.27 25.83 -17.06
CA THR A 305 34.66 25.35 -16.97
C THR A 305 35.29 25.04 -18.32
N GLY A 306 34.56 25.16 -19.44
CA GLY A 306 35.11 24.95 -20.78
C GLY A 306 35.67 23.55 -21.00
N LEU A 307 35.34 22.56 -20.15
CA LEU A 307 35.56 21.13 -20.37
C LEU A 307 34.58 20.63 -21.44
N GLN A 308 34.64 21.29 -22.59
CA GLN A 308 34.26 20.74 -23.86
C GLN A 308 35.42 19.80 -24.20
N GLU A 309 35.27 18.51 -23.89
CA GLU A 309 36.06 17.49 -24.54
C GLU A 309 35.95 17.77 -26.04
N SER A 310 36.98 18.40 -26.59
CA SER A 310 37.21 18.44 -28.01
C SER A 310 37.58 17.01 -28.40
N CYS A 311 36.57 16.16 -28.53
CA CYS A 311 36.59 15.15 -29.58
C CYS A 311 36.30 15.91 -30.88
N ASP A 312 37.26 16.74 -31.30
CA ASP A 312 37.39 17.07 -32.71
C ASP A 312 37.54 15.73 -33.43
N MET A 313 36.46 15.36 -34.11
CA MET A 313 36.46 14.32 -35.10
C MET A 313 37.50 14.70 -36.16
N LEU A 314 38.69 14.10 -36.08
CA LEU A 314 39.47 13.85 -37.27
C LEU A 314 38.67 12.85 -38.11
N PRO A 315 38.23 13.22 -39.34
CA PRO A 315 37.53 12.29 -40.21
C PRO A 315 38.56 11.27 -40.71
N GLY A 316 38.52 10.05 -40.16
CA GLY A 316 39.25 8.91 -40.68
C GLY A 316 40.38 8.36 -39.80
N SER A 317 40.09 8.00 -38.55
CA SER A 317 40.92 6.98 -37.89
C SER A 317 40.05 6.02 -37.08
N SER A 318 40.03 4.77 -37.53
CA SER A 318 39.58 3.61 -36.76
C SER A 318 40.59 3.39 -35.63
N LEU A 319 40.30 3.87 -34.43
CA LEU A 319 41.05 3.47 -33.24
C LEU A 319 40.13 2.74 -32.26
N THR A 320 40.31 1.43 -32.25
CA THR A 320 40.01 0.49 -31.17
C THR A 320 40.51 1.07 -29.85
N CYS A 321 39.59 1.53 -29.00
CA CYS A 321 39.93 1.89 -27.62
C CYS A 321 39.88 0.61 -26.78
N ALA A 322 41.00 -0.11 -26.75
CA ALA A 322 41.27 -1.12 -25.74
C ALA A 322 41.49 -0.41 -24.41
N ILE A 323 40.60 -0.64 -23.45
CA ILE A 323 40.79 -0.24 -22.06
C ILE A 323 41.86 -1.17 -21.49
N ASP A 324 43.11 -0.69 -21.47
CA ASP A 324 44.24 -1.37 -20.87
C ASP A 324 44.18 -1.16 -19.35
N THR A 325 43.47 -2.02 -18.63
CA THR A 325 43.54 -2.10 -17.17
C THR A 325 44.88 -2.74 -16.79
N LYS A 326 45.93 -1.92 -16.68
CA LYS A 326 47.15 -2.32 -15.98
C LYS A 326 46.83 -2.61 -14.52
N SER A 327 46.94 -3.90 -14.20
CA SER A 327 46.98 -4.49 -12.88
C SER A 327 48.06 -3.83 -12.02
N VAL A 328 47.63 -3.13 -10.97
CA VAL A 328 48.50 -2.78 -9.84
C VAL A 328 48.63 -4.03 -8.99
N SER A 329 49.81 -4.66 -9.09
CA SER A 329 50.24 -5.76 -8.23
C SER A 329 50.46 -5.26 -6.79
N PRO A 330 49.85 -5.89 -5.76
CA PRO A 330 50.19 -5.64 -4.38
C PRO A 330 51.23 -6.67 -3.94
N ASP A 331 52.51 -6.30 -3.97
CA ASP A 331 53.56 -7.12 -3.39
C ASP A 331 54.29 -6.33 -2.29
N LYS A 332 54.22 -6.88 -1.07
CA LYS A 332 55.22 -6.79 0.00
C LYS A 332 55.47 -5.43 0.66
N LEU A 333 54.88 -5.28 1.85
CA LEU A 333 55.52 -4.57 2.96
C LEU A 333 55.16 -5.30 4.27
N SER A 334 55.87 -6.39 4.52
CA SER A 334 56.17 -6.86 5.87
C SER A 334 57.41 -6.09 6.37
N LEU A 335 57.32 -5.45 7.54
CA LEU A 335 58.31 -5.48 8.64
C LEU A 335 58.02 -4.40 9.71
N SER A 336 57.54 -4.90 10.85
CA SER A 336 58.12 -4.74 12.20
C SER A 336 58.21 -3.39 12.94
N ARG A 337 57.84 -3.47 14.23
CA ARG A 337 58.10 -2.58 15.40
C ARG A 337 57.22 -1.32 15.43
N ILE A 338 56.47 -1.00 16.49
CA ILE A 338 56.58 -1.26 17.95
C ILE A 338 55.21 -1.67 18.50
#